data_AF-A5DI04-F1
#
_entry.id   AF-A5DI04-F1
#
_cell.length_a   1.000
_cell.length_b   1.000
_cell.length_c   1.000
_cell.angle_alpha   90.00
_cell.angle_beta   90.00
_cell.angle_gamma   90.00
#
_symmetry.space_group_name_H-M   'P 1'
#
loop_
_entity.id
_entity.type
_entity.pdbx_description
1 polymer ?
#
loop_
_entity_poly.entity_id
_entity_poly.type
_entity_poly.pdbx_seq_one_letter_code
_entity_poly.pdbx_strand_id
1 'polypeptide(L)'
;MCKTPHIHTPACQPKFGQRPPGPCAMGFFTKADTPTVPPNKSKRRECWDARDEFFECLTKNNIDNSLDPNVKDQVESQCGSLRATFENKCVESWYKYFQEKRFSEIKKDKYIAQLEAQGAQPLPFKLSPKK
;
A
#
# COMPACT_ATOMS: atom_id res chain seq x y z
N MET A 1 58.22 -42.10 -20.33
CA MET A 1 57.39 -42.50 -19.19
C MET A 1 56.03 -41.81 -19.29
N CYS A 2 54.94 -42.60 -19.20
CA CYS A 2 53.52 -42.34 -18.83
C CYS A 2 52.87 -40.97 -19.22
N LYS A 3 51.69 -40.84 -19.84
CA LYS A 3 50.50 -41.69 -20.05
C LYS A 3 49.57 -41.00 -21.09
N THR A 4 49.06 -41.78 -22.06
CA THR A 4 47.76 -41.80 -22.78
C THR A 4 46.97 -40.51 -23.23
N PRO A 5 46.11 -40.64 -24.28
CA PRO A 5 45.75 -39.60 -25.25
C PRO A 5 44.30 -39.05 -25.10
N HIS A 6 43.81 -38.38 -26.16
CA HIS A 6 42.42 -38.01 -26.57
C HIS A 6 42.30 -36.50 -26.85
N ILE A 7 42.40 -36.02 -28.10
CA ILE A 7 41.39 -35.95 -29.19
C ILE A 7 40.09 -35.22 -28.77
N HIS A 8 39.93 -33.94 -29.17
CA HIS A 8 38.93 -33.47 -30.17
C HIS A 8 38.84 -31.92 -30.21
N THR A 9 38.90 -31.37 -31.43
CA THR A 9 38.42 -30.05 -31.88
C THR A 9 36.87 -30.01 -31.95
N PRO A 10 36.23 -28.90 -32.38
CA PRO A 10 36.04 -27.62 -31.71
C PRO A 10 34.54 -27.35 -31.39
N ALA A 11 34.23 -26.68 -30.28
CA ALA A 11 32.85 -26.35 -29.93
C ALA A 11 32.27 -25.20 -30.78
N CYS A 12 31.14 -25.49 -31.41
CA CYS A 12 30.18 -24.55 -32.02
C CYS A 12 29.80 -23.40 -31.07
N GLN A 13 29.74 -22.17 -31.58
CA GLN A 13 28.93 -21.10 -30.99
C GLN A 13 27.51 -21.13 -31.57
N PRO A 14 26.48 -20.94 -30.74
CA PRO A 14 25.36 -20.07 -31.12
C PRO A 14 24.87 -19.22 -29.93
N LYS A 15 24.82 -17.88 -30.08
CA LYS A 15 23.66 -17.05 -30.44
C LYS A 15 22.64 -16.83 -29.30
N PHE A 16 22.48 -15.54 -28.99
CA PHE A 16 21.42 -14.93 -28.18
C PHE A 16 20.04 -15.53 -28.44
N GLY A 17 19.31 -15.81 -27.35
CA GLY A 17 17.86 -15.95 -27.36
C GLY A 17 17.35 -17.20 -26.65
N GLN A 18 16.33 -16.97 -25.81
CA GLN A 18 15.31 -17.93 -25.35
C GLN A 18 15.61 -18.68 -24.04
N ARG A 19 14.82 -18.33 -23.01
CA ARG A 19 14.59 -19.12 -21.79
C ARG A 19 14.02 -20.48 -22.15
N PRO A 20 14.45 -21.56 -21.49
CA PRO A 20 13.60 -22.71 -21.24
C PRO A 20 13.24 -22.87 -19.76
N PRO A 21 12.12 -23.57 -19.48
CA PRO A 21 11.50 -23.69 -18.16
C PRO A 21 12.11 -24.84 -17.36
N GLY A 22 12.34 -24.63 -16.07
CA GLY A 22 12.83 -25.68 -15.18
C GLY A 22 12.50 -25.38 -13.72
N PRO A 23 12.16 -26.40 -12.92
CA PRO A 23 11.37 -26.26 -11.70
C PRO A 23 12.26 -25.89 -10.51
N CYS A 24 11.88 -24.86 -9.77
CA CYS A 24 12.39 -24.65 -8.42
C CYS A 24 11.20 -24.62 -7.47
N ALA A 25 10.76 -25.82 -7.09
CA ALA A 25 10.18 -26.00 -5.77
C ALA A 25 11.34 -26.05 -4.77
N MET A 26 11.35 -25.13 -3.80
CA MET A 26 11.43 -25.43 -2.36
C MET A 26 11.37 -24.12 -1.55
N GLY A 27 10.27 -23.97 -0.80
CA GLY A 27 10.30 -23.48 0.59
C GLY A 27 10.08 -21.99 0.86
N PHE A 28 9.00 -21.71 1.61
CA PHE A 28 8.72 -20.51 2.42
C PHE A 28 7.80 -19.41 1.88
N PHE A 29 6.66 -19.76 1.29
CA PHE A 29 5.43 -18.98 1.49
C PHE A 29 4.21 -19.91 1.58
N THR A 30 4.04 -20.58 2.72
CA THR A 30 2.77 -21.19 3.12
C THR A 30 1.94 -20.17 3.89
N LYS A 31 1.25 -19.29 3.17
CA LYS A 31 -0.13 -18.90 3.45
C LYS A 31 -0.77 -18.56 2.12
N ALA A 32 -1.71 -19.40 1.71
CA ALA A 32 -2.65 -19.05 0.65
C ALA A 32 -3.61 -18.02 1.23
N ASP A 33 -3.17 -16.77 1.34
CA ASP A 33 -4.09 -15.66 1.41
C ASP A 33 -4.76 -15.62 0.04
N THR A 34 -6.05 -15.93 -0.02
CA THR A 34 -6.86 -15.74 -1.23
C THR A 34 -6.51 -14.37 -1.80
N PRO A 35 -6.00 -14.26 -3.04
CA PRO A 35 -5.66 -12.96 -3.56
C PRO A 35 -6.94 -12.14 -3.55
N THR A 36 -6.99 -11.10 -2.72
CA THR A 36 -8.05 -10.09 -2.77
C THR A 36 -7.95 -9.51 -4.17
N VAL A 37 -8.77 -10.02 -5.08
CA VAL A 37 -8.71 -9.65 -6.49
C VAL A 37 -8.80 -8.13 -6.53
N PRO A 38 -7.77 -7.43 -7.05
CA PRO A 38 -7.77 -5.99 -7.02
C PRO A 38 -9.03 -5.51 -7.72
N PRO A 39 -9.84 -4.64 -7.08
CA PRO A 39 -11.10 -4.21 -7.65
C PRO A 39 -10.88 -3.64 -9.05
N ASN A 40 -11.78 -3.98 -9.97
CA ASN A 40 -11.81 -3.43 -11.33
C ASN A 40 -11.72 -1.90 -11.28
N LYS A 41 -11.12 -1.27 -12.30
CA LYS A 41 -10.85 0.18 -12.33
C LYS A 41 -12.09 1.04 -12.00
N SER A 42 -13.29 0.64 -12.41
CA SER A 42 -14.55 1.32 -12.07
C SER A 42 -14.84 1.30 -10.56
N LYS A 43 -14.78 0.12 -9.93
CA LYS A 43 -15.02 -0.05 -8.49
C LYS A 43 -14.05 0.76 -7.63
N ARG A 44 -12.80 0.95 -8.09
CA ARG A 44 -11.84 1.83 -7.42
C ARG A 44 -12.25 3.29 -7.43
N ARG A 45 -12.77 3.77 -8.57
CA ARG A 45 -13.28 5.13 -8.68
C ARG A 45 -14.45 5.33 -7.71
N GLU A 46 -15.42 4.43 -7.74
CA GLU A 46 -16.58 4.47 -6.84
C GLU A 46 -16.19 4.45 -5.35
N CYS A 47 -15.18 3.66 -4.95
CA CYS A 47 -14.65 3.71 -3.58
C CYS A 47 -14.00 5.07 -3.26
N TRP A 48 -13.21 5.64 -4.16
CA TRP A 48 -12.54 6.92 -3.90
C TRP A 48 -13.54 8.07 -3.82
N ASP A 49 -14.57 8.08 -4.68
CA ASP A 49 -15.64 9.08 -4.64
C ASP A 49 -16.39 9.00 -3.29
N ALA A 50 -16.78 7.80 -2.85
CA ALA A 50 -17.44 7.59 -1.56
C ALA A 50 -16.54 7.93 -0.35
N ARG A 51 -15.23 7.66 -0.47
CA ARG A 51 -14.23 8.03 0.55
C ARG A 51 -14.18 9.55 0.70
N ASP A 52 -14.12 10.28 -0.41
CA ASP A 52 -13.94 11.72 -0.40
C ASP A 52 -15.19 12.42 0.16
N GLU A 53 -16.39 11.97 -0.21
CA GLU A 53 -17.66 12.45 0.40
C GLU A 53 -17.69 12.24 1.92
N PHE A 54 -17.31 11.04 2.39
CA PHE A 54 -17.24 10.75 3.82
C PHE A 54 -16.22 11.65 4.55
N PHE A 55 -15.04 11.82 3.96
CA PHE A 55 -13.95 12.63 4.52
C PHE A 55 -14.25 14.13 4.53
N GLU A 56 -14.99 14.63 3.54
CA GLU A 56 -15.51 15.99 3.57
C GLU A 56 -16.50 16.20 4.72
N CYS A 57 -17.39 15.23 4.95
CA CYS A 57 -18.32 15.28 6.08
C CYS A 57 -17.57 15.33 7.42
N LEU A 58 -16.53 14.50 7.60
CA LEU A 58 -15.69 14.54 8.80
C LEU A 58 -15.00 15.89 8.99
N THR A 59 -14.43 16.46 7.91
CA THR A 59 -13.79 17.78 7.96
C THR A 59 -14.78 18.88 8.34
N LYS A 60 -16.00 18.88 7.77
CA LYS A 60 -17.06 19.85 8.10
C LYS A 60 -17.48 19.79 9.58
N ASN A 61 -17.39 18.62 10.20
CA ASN A 61 -17.73 18.39 11.60
C ASN A 61 -16.52 18.43 12.56
N ASN A 62 -15.33 18.81 12.08
CA ASN A 62 -14.08 18.85 12.86
C ASN A 62 -13.73 17.50 13.53
N ILE A 63 -13.98 16.39 12.85
CA ILE A 63 -13.66 15.04 13.34
C ILE A 63 -12.37 14.55 12.65
N ASP A 64 -11.30 14.45 13.44
CA ASP A 64 -9.99 14.00 12.94
C ASP A 64 -9.88 12.47 12.85
N ASN A 65 -10.38 11.75 13.86
CA ASN A 65 -10.25 10.29 13.96
C ASN A 65 -11.63 9.62 14.00
N SER A 66 -12.08 9.06 12.88
CA SER A 66 -13.35 8.33 12.81
C SER A 66 -13.34 6.97 13.53
N LEU A 67 -12.17 6.47 13.93
CA LEU A 67 -12.01 5.17 14.60
C LEU A 67 -12.06 5.27 16.13
N ASP A 68 -12.08 6.48 16.69
CA ASP A 68 -12.11 6.67 18.14
C ASP A 68 -13.51 6.35 18.71
N PRO A 69 -13.63 5.50 19.74
CA PRO A 69 -14.92 5.15 20.32
C PRO A 69 -15.66 6.36 20.90
N ASN A 70 -14.95 7.40 21.36
CA ASN A 70 -15.57 8.58 21.97
C ASN A 70 -16.29 9.48 20.98
N VAL A 71 -15.90 9.45 19.70
CA VAL A 71 -16.51 10.28 18.65
C VAL A 71 -17.40 9.46 17.71
N LYS A 72 -17.50 8.15 17.93
CA LYS A 72 -18.25 7.22 17.07
C LYS A 72 -19.73 7.62 16.95
N ASP A 73 -20.37 7.99 18.06
CA ASP A 73 -21.77 8.43 18.06
C ASP A 73 -21.96 9.74 17.26
N GLN A 74 -20.98 10.64 17.32
CA GLN A 74 -20.97 11.87 16.53
C GLN A 74 -20.78 11.58 15.03
N VAL A 75 -19.90 10.64 14.69
CA VAL A 75 -19.70 10.19 13.30
C VAL A 75 -20.97 9.53 12.76
N GLU A 76 -21.64 8.69 13.55
CA GLU A 76 -22.86 7.99 13.14
C GLU A 76 -24.04 8.95 12.97
N SER A 77 -24.18 9.92 13.86
CA SER A 77 -25.24 10.94 13.76
C SER A 77 -25.05 11.91 12.60
N GLN A 78 -23.82 12.38 12.34
CA GLN A 78 -23.56 13.39 11.31
C GLN A 78 -23.24 12.81 9.93
N CYS A 79 -22.47 11.72 9.90
CA CYS A 79 -21.89 11.15 8.67
C CYS A 79 -22.20 9.65 8.50
N GLY A 80 -23.16 9.09 9.26
CA GLY A 80 -23.42 7.65 9.28
C GLY A 80 -23.84 7.06 7.93
N SER A 81 -24.65 7.80 7.15
CA SER A 81 -25.07 7.37 5.81
C SER A 81 -23.90 7.29 4.82
N LEU A 82 -23.01 8.28 4.86
CA LEU A 82 -21.80 8.31 4.03
C LEU A 82 -20.79 7.25 4.48
N ARG A 83 -20.68 7.01 5.79
CA ARG A 83 -19.86 5.92 6.35
C ARG A 83 -20.33 4.56 5.84
N ALA A 84 -21.63 4.28 5.90
CA ALA A 84 -22.20 3.04 5.38
C ALA A 84 -21.97 2.92 3.87
N THR A 85 -22.12 4.01 3.12
CA THR A 85 -21.84 4.02 1.67
C THR A 85 -20.38 3.71 1.36
N PHE A 86 -19.46 4.28 2.13
CA PHE A 86 -18.02 4.05 1.98
C PHE A 86 -17.63 2.60 2.32
N GLU A 87 -18.19 2.04 3.39
CA GLU A 87 -17.98 0.65 3.78
C GLU A 87 -18.52 -0.34 2.73
N ASN A 88 -19.69 -0.08 2.14
CA ASN A 88 -20.29 -0.96 1.13
C ASN A 88 -19.61 -0.88 -0.25
N LYS A 89 -19.16 0.32 -0.67
CA LYS A 89 -18.54 0.52 -1.99
C LYS A 89 -17.06 0.15 -2.02
N CYS A 90 -16.39 0.17 -0.87
CA CYS A 90 -14.96 -0.11 -0.79
C CYS A 90 -14.65 -1.52 -0.28
N VAL A 91 -13.41 -1.97 -0.53
CA VAL A 91 -12.90 -3.20 0.06
C VAL A 91 -12.59 -2.95 1.53
N GLU A 92 -12.94 -3.88 2.41
CA GLU A 92 -12.76 -3.76 3.87
C GLU A 92 -11.33 -3.35 4.27
N SER A 93 -10.31 -3.98 3.65
CA SER A 93 -8.90 -3.65 3.90
C SER A 93 -8.55 -2.21 3.52
N TRP A 94 -9.16 -1.67 2.46
CA TRP A 94 -8.98 -0.30 2.02
C TRP A 94 -9.73 0.68 2.92
N TYR A 95 -10.96 0.34 3.29
CA TYR A 95 -11.78 1.12 4.20
C TYR A 95 -11.06 1.37 5.54
N LYS A 96 -10.48 0.32 6.12
CA LYS A 96 -9.67 0.43 7.35
C LYS A 96 -8.40 1.25 7.12
N TYR A 97 -7.62 0.91 6.10
CA TYR A 97 -6.36 1.60 5.80
C TYR A 97 -6.53 3.10 5.58
N PHE A 98 -7.56 3.52 4.83
CA PHE A 98 -7.76 4.95 4.53
C PHE A 98 -8.09 5.77 5.78
N GLN A 99 -8.85 5.21 6.72
CA GLN A 99 -9.17 5.89 7.98
C GLN A 99 -7.93 6.05 8.86
N GLU A 100 -7.15 4.98 9.03
CA GLU A 100 -5.87 5.03 9.76
C GLU A 100 -4.88 6.01 9.11
N LYS A 101 -4.81 6.01 7.78
CA LYS A 101 -3.96 6.92 7.02
C LYS A 101 -4.36 8.37 7.24
N ARG A 102 -5.65 8.71 7.15
CA ARG A 102 -6.14 10.08 7.38
C ARG A 102 -5.67 10.60 8.75
N PHE A 103 -5.87 9.82 9.80
CA PHE A 103 -5.45 10.20 11.15
C PHE A 103 -3.93 10.35 11.28
N SER A 104 -3.18 9.44 10.67
CA SER A 104 -1.71 9.47 10.70
C SER A 104 -1.15 10.69 9.97
N GLU A 105 -1.72 11.05 8.82
CA GLU A 105 -1.30 12.23 8.06
C GLU A 105 -1.65 13.52 8.82
N ILE A 106 -2.86 13.65 9.38
CA ILE A 106 -3.22 14.79 10.23
C ILE A 106 -2.24 14.96 11.41
N LYS A 107 -1.86 13.85 12.07
CA LYS A 107 -0.88 13.88 13.16
C LYS A 107 0.49 14.34 12.68
N LYS A 108 0.94 13.82 11.54
CA LYS A 108 2.22 14.20 10.94
C LYS A 108 2.24 15.67 10.56
N ASP A 109 1.17 16.18 9.95
CA ASP A 109 1.05 17.58 9.58
C ASP A 109 1.07 18.50 10.81
N LYS A 110 0.34 18.14 11.87
CA LYS A 110 0.37 18.87 13.16
C LYS A 110 1.77 18.87 13.77
N TYR A 111 2.47 17.74 13.72
CA TYR A 111 3.82 17.62 14.27
C TYR A 111 4.84 18.43 13.45
N ILE A 112 4.76 18.38 12.11
CA ILE A 112 5.60 19.18 11.23
C ILE A 112 5.39 20.67 11.50
N ALA A 113 4.13 21.11 11.57
CA ALA A 113 3.79 22.51 11.89
C ALA A 113 4.35 22.95 13.26
N GLN A 114 4.33 22.07 14.26
CA GLN A 114 4.93 22.35 15.57
C GLN A 114 6.46 22.46 15.52
N LEU A 115 7.13 21.64 14.72
CA LEU A 115 8.58 21.69 14.54
C LEU A 115 9.01 22.97 13.81
N GLU A 116 8.29 23.33 12.75
CA GLU A 116 8.54 24.55 11.98
C GLU A 116 8.34 25.80 12.85
N ALA A 117 7.32 25.81 13.71
CA ALA A 117 7.10 26.88 14.69
C ALA A 117 8.25 26.99 15.72
N GLN A 118 8.95 25.89 16.00
CA GLN A 118 10.14 25.86 16.86
C GLN A 118 11.44 26.19 16.09
N GLY A 119 11.36 26.54 14.81
CA GLY A 119 12.50 26.91 13.97
C GLY A 119 13.22 25.74 13.30
N ALA A 120 12.62 24.54 13.28
CA ALA A 120 13.18 23.43 12.53
C ALA A 120 13.13 23.71 11.03
N GLN A 121 14.23 23.41 10.32
CA GLN A 121 14.33 23.57 8.87
C GLN A 121 14.22 22.20 8.18
N PRO A 122 13.55 22.11 7.01
CA PRO A 122 13.50 20.86 6.25
C PRO A 122 14.90 20.48 5.75
N LEU A 123 15.18 19.18 5.73
CA LEU A 123 16.46 18.69 5.22
C LEU A 123 16.60 18.99 3.71
N PRO A 124 17.77 19.44 3.25
CA PRO A 124 17.99 19.79 1.84
C PRO A 124 18.03 18.56 0.91
N PHE A 125 18.00 17.34 1.45
CA PHE A 125 17.99 16.09 0.68
C PHE A 125 17.02 15.09 1.31
N LYS A 126 16.46 14.22 0.46
CA LYS A 126 15.56 13.14 0.90
C LYS A 126 16.37 12.01 1.52
N LEU A 127 16.10 11.67 2.77
CA LEU A 127 16.62 10.46 3.39
C LEU A 127 15.83 9.27 2.83
N SER A 128 16.47 8.48 1.96
CA SER A 128 15.93 7.19 1.54
C SER A 128 15.95 6.24 2.75
N PRO A 129 14.84 5.57 3.10
CA PRO A 129 14.84 4.59 4.18
C PRO A 129 15.81 3.46 3.79
N LYS A 130 16.82 3.23 4.64
CA LYS A 130 17.79 2.15 4.45
C LYS A 130 17.03 0.82 4.59
N LYS A 131 16.96 0.09 3.49
CA LYS A 131 16.18 -1.15 3.32
C LYS A 131 16.80 -2.31 4.06
#